data_AF-A0A3C0MHJ1-F1
#
_entry.id   AF-A0A3C0MHJ1-F1
#
_cell.length_a   1.000
_cell.length_b   1.000
_cell.length_c   1.000
_cell.angle_alpha   90.00
_cell.angle_beta   90.00
_cell.angle_gamma   90.00
#
_symmetry.space_group_name_H-M   'P 1'
#
loop_
_entity.id
_entity.type
_entity.pdbx_description
1 polymer ?
#
loop_
_entity_poly.entity_id
_entity_poly.type
_entity_poly.pdbx_seq_one_letter_code
_entity_poly.pdbx_strand_id
1 'polypeptide(L)'
;MPELPEVETVRRGLAPVLEGQRLVRVEARRPDLRFPLPDGFAARLTGRQIGALRRRAKYLIAELDNDERLLMHLGMSGRFSVQGRAVGQFHHGMPGSEGGFGLHDHIVLETQSGTRIVYSDHRRFGMMDLYREDTGHRLLNALGPEPLTRGFTARTLVKAFTA
;
A
#
# COMPACT_ATOMS: atom_id res chain seq x y z
N MET A 1 0.58 -1.60 15.53
CA MET A 1 0.30 -2.65 14.54
C MET A 1 -0.96 -2.21 13.82
N PRO A 2 -0.88 -1.73 12.57
CA PRO A 2 -2.06 -1.34 11.81
C PRO A 2 -3.00 -2.53 11.64
N GLU A 3 -4.24 -2.35 12.07
CA GLU A 3 -5.32 -3.32 11.91
C GLU A 3 -6.23 -2.88 10.76
N LEU A 4 -7.37 -3.55 10.60
CA LEU A 4 -8.30 -3.25 9.50
C LEU A 4 -8.72 -1.77 9.44
N PRO A 5 -9.13 -1.11 10.55
CA PRO A 5 -9.57 0.28 10.51
C PRO A 5 -8.46 1.24 10.05
N GLU A 6 -7.23 1.05 10.54
CA GLU A 6 -6.08 1.88 10.15
C GLU A 6 -5.73 1.66 8.68
N VAL A 7 -5.75 0.42 8.20
CA VAL A 7 -5.47 0.14 6.78
C VAL A 7 -6.55 0.76 5.88
N GLU A 8 -7.83 0.71 6.26
CA GLU A 8 -8.89 1.40 5.52
C GLU A 8 -8.73 2.93 5.55
N THR A 9 -8.26 3.49 6.67
CA THR A 9 -7.97 4.92 6.80
C THR A 9 -6.84 5.33 5.86
N VAL A 10 -5.77 4.53 5.79
CA VAL A 10 -4.66 4.73 4.85
C VAL A 10 -5.14 4.60 3.41
N ARG A 11 -5.97 3.60 3.09
CA ARG A 11 -6.58 3.46 1.76
C ARG A 11 -7.33 4.73 1.36
N ARG A 12 -8.20 5.24 2.24
CA ARG A 12 -8.97 6.48 2.00
C ARG A 12 -8.11 7.72 1.89
N GLY A 13 -7.00 7.80 2.62
CA GLY A 13 -6.05 8.90 2.52
C GLY A 13 -5.23 8.88 1.22
N LEU A 14 -4.93 7.70 0.70
CA LEU A 14 -4.14 7.52 -0.53
C LEU A 14 -4.97 7.58 -1.80
N ALA A 15 -6.22 7.10 -1.78
CA ALA A 15 -7.07 7.03 -2.97
C ALA A 15 -7.15 8.36 -3.74
N PRO A 16 -7.42 9.52 -3.10
CA PRO A 16 -7.55 10.81 -3.80
C PRO A 16 -6.28 11.29 -4.51
N VAL A 17 -5.11 10.76 -4.15
CA VAL A 17 -3.83 11.15 -4.73
C VAL A 17 -3.18 10.07 -5.59
N LEU A 18 -3.69 8.84 -5.56
CA LEU A 18 -3.19 7.73 -6.38
C LEU A 18 -4.17 7.31 -7.48
N GLU A 19 -5.47 7.19 -7.20
CA GLU A 19 -6.44 6.69 -8.18
C GLU A 19 -6.49 7.60 -9.42
N GLY A 20 -6.40 6.99 -10.60
CA GLY A 20 -6.32 7.68 -11.90
C GLY A 20 -4.99 8.35 -12.20
N GLN A 21 -4.02 8.37 -11.27
CA GLN A 21 -2.71 8.99 -11.50
C GLN A 21 -1.72 8.03 -12.15
N ARG A 22 -0.87 8.56 -13.03
CA ARG A 22 0.32 7.85 -13.53
C ARG A 22 1.49 8.04 -12.58
N LEU A 23 2.20 6.96 -12.27
CA LEU A 23 3.46 7.00 -11.53
C LEU A 23 4.57 7.45 -12.47
N VAL A 24 5.03 8.69 -12.37
CA VAL A 24 6.11 9.22 -13.23
C VAL A 24 7.49 8.78 -12.76
N ARG A 25 7.62 8.47 -11.48
CA ARG A 25 8.85 7.94 -10.89
C ARG A 25 8.51 7.02 -9.72
N VAL A 26 9.17 5.88 -9.69
CA VAL A 26 9.19 4.99 -8.52
C VAL A 26 10.63 4.78 -8.10
N GLU A 27 10.90 4.91 -6.81
CA GLU A 27 12.22 4.67 -6.23
C GLU A 27 12.10 3.62 -5.12
N ALA A 28 12.86 2.53 -5.27
CA ALA A 28 13.11 1.58 -4.20
C ALA A 28 14.51 1.85 -3.65
N ARG A 29 14.60 2.40 -2.45
CA ARG A 29 15.86 2.82 -1.82
C ARG A 29 16.65 1.65 -1.21
N ARG A 30 16.11 0.44 -1.34
CA ARG A 30 16.69 -0.83 -0.92
C ARG A 30 15.99 -1.98 -1.66
N PRO A 31 16.61 -3.17 -1.74
CA PRO A 31 16.06 -4.28 -2.51
C PRO A 31 14.93 -5.05 -1.80
N ASP A 32 14.67 -4.80 -0.52
CA ASP A 32 13.78 -5.63 0.31
C ASP A 32 13.00 -4.82 1.37
N LEU A 33 11.95 -5.43 1.91
CA LEU A 33 11.27 -5.03 3.15
C LEU A 33 11.27 -6.22 4.13
N ARG A 34 10.10 -6.79 4.44
CA ARG A 34 10.01 -8.10 5.09
C ARG A 34 10.45 -9.23 4.15
N PHE A 35 10.20 -9.04 2.87
CA PHE A 35 10.58 -9.94 1.78
C PHE A 35 11.31 -9.12 0.69
N PRO A 36 12.11 -9.76 -0.18
CA PRO A 36 12.67 -9.11 -1.36
C PRO A 36 11.57 -8.47 -2.20
N LEU A 37 11.84 -7.29 -2.76
CA LEU A 37 10.99 -6.70 -3.79
C LEU A 37 11.12 -7.52 -5.08
N PRO A 38 10.06 -7.59 -5.90
CA PRO A 38 10.13 -8.25 -7.21
C PRO A 38 11.22 -7.68 -8.11
N ASP A 39 11.75 -8.52 -9.00
CA ASP A 39 12.68 -8.08 -10.01
C ASP A 39 12.09 -6.95 -10.86
N GLY A 40 12.88 -5.89 -11.02
CA GLY A 40 12.47 -4.69 -11.74
C GLY A 40 11.32 -3.92 -11.07
N PHE A 41 11.03 -4.12 -9.78
CA PHE A 41 9.87 -3.52 -9.07
C PHE A 41 9.62 -2.04 -9.43
N ALA A 42 10.64 -1.19 -9.27
CA ALA A 42 10.53 0.24 -9.56
C ALA A 42 10.31 0.51 -11.06
N ALA A 43 11.01 -0.19 -11.94
CA ALA A 43 10.88 -0.04 -13.38
C ALA A 43 9.50 -0.52 -13.89
N ARG A 44 8.97 -1.61 -13.34
CA ARG A 44 7.64 -2.17 -13.67
C ARG A 44 6.51 -1.24 -13.26
N LEU A 45 6.65 -0.53 -12.14
CA LEU A 45 5.67 0.44 -11.66
C LEU A 45 5.79 1.81 -12.35
N THR A 46 7.01 2.22 -12.69
CA THR A 46 7.23 3.51 -13.35
C THR A 46 6.53 3.54 -14.70
N GLY A 47 5.79 4.61 -14.93
CA GLY A 47 4.98 4.80 -16.12
C GLY A 47 3.62 4.12 -16.06
N ARG A 48 3.26 3.35 -15.03
CA ARG A 48 1.91 2.73 -14.89
C ARG A 48 0.89 3.73 -14.36
N GLN A 49 -0.34 3.68 -14.86
CA GLN A 49 -1.48 4.36 -14.24
C GLN A 49 -2.12 3.48 -13.16
N ILE A 50 -2.43 4.07 -12.01
CA ILE A 50 -3.16 3.42 -10.94
C ILE A 50 -4.66 3.52 -11.23
N GLY A 51 -5.35 2.38 -11.24
CA GLY A 51 -6.81 2.26 -11.31
C GLY A 51 -7.44 2.49 -9.94
N ALA A 52 -8.15 1.48 -9.43
CA ALA A 52 -8.72 1.54 -8.07
C ALA A 52 -7.69 1.14 -6.99
N LEU A 53 -7.81 1.77 -5.82
CA LEU A 53 -7.09 1.39 -4.61
C LEU A 53 -8.05 0.69 -3.63
N ARG A 54 -7.90 -0.62 -3.53
CA ARG A 54 -8.73 -1.50 -2.70
C ARG A 54 -8.02 -1.87 -1.40
N ARG A 55 -8.81 -2.38 -0.44
CA ARG A 55 -8.30 -3.05 0.76
C ARG A 55 -8.89 -4.45 0.84
N ARG A 56 -8.06 -5.42 1.21
CA ARG A 56 -8.49 -6.75 1.60
C ARG A 56 -7.79 -7.16 2.90
N ALA A 57 -8.55 -7.46 3.96
CA ALA A 57 -7.99 -7.62 5.31
C ALA A 57 -7.05 -6.44 5.67
N LYS A 58 -5.76 -6.71 5.89
CA LYS A 58 -4.73 -5.70 6.21
C LYS A 58 -3.84 -5.32 5.02
N TYR A 59 -4.23 -5.72 3.81
CA TYR A 59 -3.52 -5.41 2.58
C TYR A 59 -4.20 -4.26 1.84
N LEU A 60 -3.37 -3.39 1.25
CA LEU A 60 -3.77 -2.46 0.21
C LEU A 60 -3.44 -3.07 -1.15
N ILE A 61 -4.32 -2.89 -2.12
CA ILE A 61 -4.17 -3.42 -3.48
C ILE A 61 -4.42 -2.26 -4.45
N ALA A 62 -3.40 -1.84 -5.18
CA ALA A 62 -3.56 -0.88 -6.26
C ALA A 62 -3.67 -1.63 -7.59
N GLU A 63 -4.73 -1.36 -8.34
CA GLU A 63 -4.87 -1.82 -9.71
C GLU A 63 -3.93 -1.01 -10.62
N LEU A 64 -3.29 -1.67 -11.58
CA LEU A 64 -2.43 -1.04 -12.57
C LEU A 64 -3.10 -1.10 -13.94
N ASP A 65 -2.70 -0.23 -14.87
CA ASP A 65 -3.16 -0.19 -16.26
C ASP A 65 -2.65 -1.36 -17.14
N ASN A 66 -2.21 -2.44 -16.51
CA ASN A 66 -1.83 -3.72 -17.11
C ASN A 66 -2.43 -4.87 -16.30
N ASP A 67 -2.01 -6.10 -16.58
CA ASP A 67 -2.50 -7.30 -15.88
C ASP A 67 -2.00 -7.44 -14.43
N GLU A 68 -1.19 -6.51 -13.95
CA GLU A 68 -0.56 -6.59 -12.64
C GLU A 68 -1.33 -5.79 -11.57
N ARG A 69 -1.05 -6.12 -10.32
CA ARG A 69 -1.57 -5.47 -9.13
C ARG A 69 -0.42 -5.24 -8.15
N LEU A 70 -0.37 -4.05 -7.56
CA LEU A 70 0.56 -3.74 -6.48
C LEU A 70 -0.08 -4.11 -5.14
N LEU A 71 0.50 -5.10 -4.47
CA LEU A 71 0.13 -5.49 -3.12
C LEU A 71 1.01 -4.75 -2.11
N MET A 72 0.41 -4.20 -1.06
CA MET A 72 1.14 -3.53 0.02
C MET A 72 0.60 -3.94 1.38
N HIS A 73 1.49 -4.14 2.35
CA HIS A 73 1.14 -4.38 3.75
C HIS A 73 2.01 -3.52 4.67
N LEU A 74 1.40 -2.88 5.67
CA LEU A 74 2.12 -1.93 6.54
C LEU A 74 3.00 -2.63 7.58
N GLY A 75 2.75 -3.90 7.88
CA GLY A 75 3.49 -4.63 8.90
C GLY A 75 3.14 -4.08 10.28
N MET A 76 4.15 -3.66 11.06
CA MET A 76 3.92 -3.09 12.40
C MET A 76 4.07 -1.58 12.48
N SER A 77 5.02 -1.02 11.73
CA SER A 77 5.42 0.39 11.78
C SER A 77 5.41 1.07 10.40
N GLY A 78 4.99 0.36 9.36
CA GLY A 78 4.84 0.93 8.03
C GLY A 78 3.80 2.04 8.04
N ARG A 79 4.14 3.15 7.39
CA ARG A 79 3.25 4.30 7.20
C ARG A 79 3.48 4.91 5.84
N PHE A 80 2.44 5.56 5.32
CA PHE A 80 2.55 6.40 4.13
C PHE A 80 2.49 7.87 4.54
N SER A 81 3.28 8.69 3.86
CA SER A 81 3.16 10.15 3.90
C SER A 81 2.90 10.67 2.49
N VAL A 82 2.09 11.71 2.40
CA VAL A 82 1.76 12.38 1.15
C VAL A 82 2.34 13.79 1.22
N GLN A 83 3.26 14.09 0.31
CA GLN A 83 3.98 15.35 0.20
C GLN A 83 3.61 16.03 -1.13
N GLY A 84 3.73 17.36 -1.21
CA GLY A 84 3.40 18.14 -2.42
C GLY A 84 1.96 18.67 -2.47
N ARG A 85 1.07 18.20 -1.59
CA ARG A 85 -0.26 18.78 -1.38
C ARG A 85 -0.48 19.01 0.11
N ALA A 86 -0.14 20.21 0.60
CA ALA A 86 -0.39 20.58 1.99
C ALA A 86 -1.90 20.75 2.20
N VAL A 87 -2.53 19.84 2.94
CA VAL A 87 -3.96 19.95 3.32
C VAL A 87 -4.12 20.71 4.66
N GLY A 88 -3.10 21.44 5.09
CA GLY A 88 -3.10 22.23 6.33
C GLY A 88 -1.70 22.66 6.76
N GLN A 89 -1.63 23.57 7.72
CA GLN A 89 -0.39 23.92 8.43
C GLN A 89 -0.23 22.98 9.63
N PHE A 90 0.85 22.21 9.66
CA PHE A 90 1.16 21.32 10.79
C PHE A 90 2.11 22.04 11.74
N HIS A 91 1.87 21.92 13.06
CA HIS A 91 2.67 22.58 14.11
C HIS A 91 4.12 22.06 14.19
N HIS A 92 4.36 20.85 13.71
CA HIS A 92 5.69 20.29 13.53
C HIS A 92 5.86 19.91 12.06
N GLY A 93 6.93 20.41 11.44
CA GLY A 93 7.35 19.97 10.12
C GLY A 93 7.54 18.44 10.12
N MET A 94 7.14 17.79 9.05
CA MET A 94 7.39 16.36 8.90
C MET A 94 8.91 16.14 8.87
N PRO A 95 9.52 15.32 9.74
CA PRO A 95 10.96 15.10 9.70
C PRO A 95 11.37 14.64 8.30
N GLY A 96 12.26 15.41 7.64
CA GLY A 96 12.60 15.30 6.21
C GLY A 96 12.07 16.43 5.31
N SER A 97 11.30 17.39 5.85
CA SER A 97 10.66 18.49 5.10
C SER A 97 11.61 19.52 4.48
N GLU A 98 12.92 19.46 4.75
CA GLU A 98 13.93 20.33 4.10
C GLU A 98 14.59 19.70 2.87
N GLY A 99 13.95 18.70 2.24
CA GLY A 99 14.38 18.14 0.96
C GLY A 99 15.17 16.82 1.07
N GLY A 100 15.23 16.22 2.26
CA GLY A 100 15.93 14.96 2.52
C GLY A 100 14.99 13.81 2.85
N PHE A 101 15.24 12.64 2.28
CA PHE A 101 14.55 11.41 2.68
C PHE A 101 14.98 10.95 4.08
N GLY A 102 14.03 10.48 4.87
CA GLY A 102 14.32 9.83 6.15
C GLY A 102 15.10 8.52 5.98
N LEU A 103 15.85 8.12 7.01
CA LEU A 103 16.61 6.87 7.06
C LEU A 103 15.74 5.63 6.80
N HIS A 104 14.45 5.73 7.14
CA HIS A 104 13.49 4.63 7.05
C HIS A 104 12.50 4.78 5.89
N ASP A 105 12.72 5.74 4.99
CA ASP A 105 11.92 5.88 3.77
C ASP A 105 12.42 4.89 2.73
N HIS A 106 11.62 3.88 2.43
CA HIS A 106 12.07 2.74 1.62
C HIS A 106 11.55 2.80 0.19
N ILE A 107 10.30 3.20 0.01
CA ILE A 107 9.65 3.28 -1.31
C ILE A 107 9.08 4.67 -1.51
N VAL A 108 9.28 5.22 -2.70
CA VAL A 108 8.84 6.54 -3.09
C VAL A 108 8.06 6.41 -4.39
N LEU A 109 6.84 6.92 -4.40
CA LEU A 109 5.98 6.97 -5.58
C LEU A 109 5.73 8.45 -5.89
N GLU A 110 6.06 8.88 -7.10
CA GLU A 110 5.77 10.22 -7.58
C GLU A 110 4.73 10.12 -8.68
N THR A 111 3.65 10.89 -8.55
CA THR A 111 2.56 10.92 -9.52
C THR A 111 2.78 12.03 -10.54
N GLN A 112 2.13 11.92 -11.69
CA GLN A 112 2.13 12.97 -12.73
C GLN A 112 1.58 14.32 -12.24
N SER A 113 0.81 14.34 -11.16
CA SER A 113 0.36 15.57 -10.49
C SER A 113 1.42 16.23 -9.59
N GLY A 114 2.64 15.68 -9.54
CA GLY A 114 3.72 16.13 -8.65
C GLY A 114 3.51 15.74 -7.19
N THR A 115 2.52 14.90 -6.89
CA THR A 115 2.32 14.39 -5.53
C THR A 115 3.32 13.28 -5.25
N ARG A 116 3.96 13.36 -4.08
CA ARG A 116 4.97 12.37 -3.67
C ARG A 116 4.46 11.58 -2.48
N ILE A 117 4.35 10.27 -2.66
CA ILE A 117 3.90 9.33 -1.64
C ILE A 117 5.13 8.54 -1.17
N VAL A 118 5.44 8.63 0.12
CA VAL A 118 6.61 7.97 0.71
C VAL A 118 6.15 6.91 1.70
N TYR A 119 6.59 5.68 1.49
CA TYR A 119 6.44 4.58 2.43
C TYR A 119 7.66 4.48 3.34
N SER A 120 7.43 4.60 4.65
CA SER A 120 8.47 4.48 5.67
C SER A 120 8.16 3.32 6.61
N ASP A 121 9.18 2.55 7.01
CA ASP A 121 9.02 1.46 7.99
C ASP A 121 10.29 1.23 8.82
N HIS A 122 10.25 1.60 10.11
CA HIS A 122 11.39 1.43 11.02
C HIS A 122 11.75 -0.04 11.26
N ARG A 123 10.75 -0.91 11.38
CA ARG A 123 10.95 -2.34 11.68
C ARG A 123 11.12 -3.20 10.43
N ARG A 124 10.78 -2.66 9.25
CA ARG A 124 10.87 -3.34 7.95
C ARG A 124 10.06 -4.64 7.89
N PHE A 125 8.90 -4.64 8.55
CA PHE A 125 7.98 -5.78 8.57
C PHE A 125 6.80 -5.60 7.63
N GLY A 126 6.65 -4.44 7.00
CA GLY A 126 5.78 -4.33 5.84
C GLY A 126 6.37 -5.02 4.62
N MET A 127 5.58 -5.04 3.56
CA MET A 127 5.98 -5.67 2.30
C MET A 127 5.28 -4.99 1.14
N MET A 128 5.89 -5.10 -0.03
CA MET A 128 5.29 -4.78 -1.31
C MET A 128 5.62 -5.88 -2.30
N ASP A 129 4.66 -6.22 -3.14
CA ASP A 129 4.79 -7.27 -4.14
C ASP A 129 3.96 -6.93 -5.39
N LEU A 130 4.25 -7.60 -6.49
CA LEU A 130 3.53 -7.50 -7.75
C LEU A 130 3.00 -8.87 -8.13
N TYR A 131 1.72 -8.96 -8.45
CA TYR A 131 1.11 -10.20 -8.90
C TYR A 131 0.17 -9.94 -10.06
N ARG A 132 -0.04 -10.96 -10.90
CA ARG A 132 -1.02 -10.86 -11.99
C ARG A 132 -2.42 -11.18 -11.49
N GLU A 133 -3.40 -10.43 -11.97
CA GLU A 133 -4.80 -10.57 -11.58
C GLU A 133 -5.35 -11.99 -11.81
N ASP A 134 -5.00 -12.62 -12.93
CA ASP A 134 -5.42 -13.98 -13.32
C ASP A 134 -4.91 -15.07 -12.35
N THR A 135 -3.68 -14.91 -11.83
CA THR A 135 -3.06 -15.85 -10.90
C THR A 135 -3.42 -15.58 -9.43
N GLY A 136 -3.83 -14.35 -9.11
CA GLY A 136 -4.00 -13.90 -7.74
C GLY A 136 -2.69 -13.91 -6.94
N HIS A 137 -2.80 -13.83 -5.61
CA HIS A 137 -1.63 -13.83 -4.73
C HIS A 137 -1.83 -14.76 -3.54
N ARG A 138 -0.83 -15.60 -3.23
CA ARG A 138 -0.91 -16.61 -2.16
C ARG A 138 -1.35 -16.06 -0.80
N LEU A 139 -0.90 -14.84 -0.44
CA LEU A 139 -1.26 -14.21 0.83
C LEU A 139 -2.71 -13.71 0.87
N LEU A 140 -3.35 -13.53 -0.28
CA LEU A 140 -4.76 -13.13 -0.39
C LEU A 140 -5.66 -14.37 -0.46
N ASN A 141 -5.23 -15.42 -1.16
CA ASN A 141 -5.99 -16.66 -1.35
C ASN A 141 -6.26 -17.40 -0.03
N ALA A 142 -5.37 -17.26 0.96
CA ALA A 142 -5.51 -17.87 2.28
C ALA A 142 -6.42 -17.09 3.25
N LEU A 143 -6.98 -15.93 2.86
CA LEU A 143 -7.73 -15.07 3.77
C LEU A 143 -9.17 -15.56 3.98
N GLY A 144 -9.58 -15.67 5.25
CA GLY A 144 -10.98 -15.87 5.64
C GLY A 144 -11.89 -14.69 5.27
N PRO A 145 -13.22 -14.82 5.47
CA PRO A 145 -14.21 -13.85 5.00
C PRO A 145 -13.94 -12.42 5.51
N GLU A 146 -14.32 -11.42 4.71
CA GLU A 146 -14.19 -10.02 5.09
C GLU A 146 -15.24 -9.65 6.15
N PRO A 147 -14.83 -9.18 7.35
CA PRO A 147 -15.72 -9.07 8.51
C PRO A 147 -16.81 -8.00 8.37
N LEU A 148 -16.63 -7.03 7.48
CA LEU A 148 -17.59 -5.94 7.25
C LEU A 148 -18.56 -6.23 6.10
N THR A 149 -18.49 -7.42 5.49
CA THR A 149 -19.42 -7.80 4.43
C THR A 149 -20.67 -8.47 5.01
N ARG A 150 -21.79 -8.37 4.28
CA ARG A 150 -23.04 -9.06 4.63
C ARG A 150 -22.91 -10.59 4.74
N GLY A 151 -21.85 -11.18 4.16
CA GLY A 151 -21.57 -12.61 4.24
C GLY A 151 -20.92 -13.07 5.55
N PHE A 152 -20.40 -12.14 6.38
CA PHE A 152 -19.86 -12.48 7.69
C PHE A 152 -20.97 -12.46 8.73
N THR A 153 -21.47 -13.65 9.07
CA THR A 153 -22.61 -13.84 9.98
C THR A 153 -22.22 -14.74 11.15
N ALA A 154 -23.04 -14.76 12.22
CA ALA A 154 -22.87 -15.72 13.32
C ALA A 154 -22.82 -17.17 12.82
N ARG A 155 -23.62 -17.52 11.80
CA ARG A 155 -23.60 -18.86 11.18
C ARG A 155 -22.27 -19.15 10.48
N THR A 156 -21.70 -18.15 9.80
CA THR A 156 -20.36 -18.25 9.19
C THR A 156 -19.31 -18.54 10.26
N LEU A 157 -19.39 -17.88 11.41
CA LEU A 157 -18.47 -18.07 12.53
C LEU A 157 -18.59 -19.47 13.14
N VAL A 158 -19.81 -19.91 13.46
CA VAL A 158 -20.07 -21.25 14.00
C VAL A 158 -19.51 -22.33 13.08
N LYS A 159 -19.82 -22.25 11.77
CA LYS A 159 -19.34 -23.23 10.79
C LYS A 159 -17.81 -23.33 10.77
N ALA A 160 -17.09 -22.23 11.00
CA ALA A 160 -15.62 -22.21 11.00
C ALA A 160 -14.99 -22.85 12.24
N PHE A 161 -15.70 -22.93 13.37
CA PHE A 161 -15.21 -23.52 14.62
C PHE A 161 -15.71 -24.94 14.88
N THR A 162 -16.68 -25.41 14.11
CA THR A 162 -17.27 -26.76 14.24
C THR A 162 -16.87 -27.72 13.12
N ALA A 163 -16.09 -27.26 12.15
CA ALA A 163 -15.51 -28.06 11.08
C ALA A 163 -14.10 -28.50 11.45
#